data_AF-A0A2D6XE80-F1
#
_entry.id   AF-A0A2D6XE80-F1
#
_cell.length_a   1.000
_cell.length_b   1.000
_cell.length_c   1.000
_cell.angle_alpha   90.00
_cell.angle_beta   90.00
_cell.angle_gamma   90.00
#
_symmetry.space_group_name_H-M   'P 1'
#
loop_
_entity.id
_entity.type
_entity.pdbx_description
1 polymer ?
#
loop_
_entity_poly.entity_id
_entity_poly.type
_entity_poly.pdbx_seq_one_letter_code
_entity_poly.pdbx_strand_id
1 'polypeptide(L)'
;MLKIVSLGTSNAISAIEHSIKHWGKKENLSLHRIFKYPVSKLLSEEDVVRIINCDAYLVDGTWGSTSPKRQKYKTADLEKDKFGKVIDFNRFAWMEYINLKASSLSKKYRKPLLVTESATLSRIKCNYIDTWYKKTGPRYYRMGKNQWTYGKTKWCKPLNFQRLNNMIMLTHRYNPDVTLDNIYNHKWKNNKDGAVLIVPGLEHDPTSSMPVTEFIKTTVEKVRKATTRKILVKPHPHSKIVIEDLVEDVEVVDRDVTLNSIIDRVYCGVLGESTSIFQLINLGIPCITSKYNFGVELENTNIDKIEDLYYAEPEEVLEWYKMVSYTEFTLQEFDSDMIFHYIKELIQ
;
A
#
# COMPACT_ATOMS: atom_id res chain seq x y z
N MET A 1 -19.78 4.44 -25.36
CA MET A 1 -18.96 5.35 -24.53
C MET A 1 -18.98 4.85 -23.10
N LEU A 2 -17.81 4.53 -22.56
CA LEU A 2 -17.61 4.11 -21.18
C LEU A 2 -17.74 5.35 -20.28
N LYS A 3 -18.70 5.30 -19.35
CA LYS A 3 -19.11 6.41 -18.48
C LYS A 3 -18.54 6.19 -17.08
N ILE A 4 -17.60 7.03 -16.68
CA ILE A 4 -16.99 6.99 -15.35
C ILE A 4 -17.64 8.06 -14.49
N VAL A 5 -18.00 7.71 -13.26
CA VAL A 5 -18.43 8.67 -12.24
C VAL A 5 -17.36 8.77 -11.16
N SER A 6 -16.86 9.98 -10.93
CA SER A 6 -15.90 10.24 -9.88
C SER A 6 -16.54 10.87 -8.64
N LEU A 7 -16.21 10.30 -7.48
CA LEU A 7 -16.55 10.81 -6.14
C LEU A 7 -15.30 11.38 -5.44
N GLY A 8 -14.18 11.55 -6.14
CA GLY A 8 -12.95 12.07 -5.58
C GLY A 8 -12.61 13.49 -6.04
N THR A 9 -11.74 14.14 -5.29
CA THR A 9 -11.32 15.54 -5.46
C THR A 9 -9.83 15.72 -5.70
N SER A 10 -9.02 14.66 -5.72
CA SER A 10 -7.56 14.79 -5.83
C SER A 10 -7.06 15.37 -7.16
N ASN A 11 -5.77 15.73 -7.16
CA ASN A 11 -5.04 16.15 -8.35
C ASN A 11 -4.95 15.03 -9.39
N ALA A 12 -4.86 13.75 -8.99
CA ALA A 12 -4.82 12.63 -9.94
C ALA A 12 -6.14 12.51 -10.70
N ILE A 13 -7.28 12.61 -10.00
CA ILE A 13 -8.59 12.63 -10.65
C ILE A 13 -8.76 13.85 -11.55
N SER A 14 -8.22 15.01 -11.14
CA SER A 14 -8.26 16.21 -11.95
C SER A 14 -7.41 16.08 -13.22
N ALA A 15 -6.26 15.43 -13.16
CA ALA A 15 -5.44 15.08 -14.31
C ALA A 15 -6.16 14.09 -15.25
N ILE A 16 -6.78 13.03 -14.70
CA ILE A 16 -7.60 12.10 -15.49
C ILE A 16 -8.77 12.83 -16.17
N GLU A 17 -9.44 13.75 -15.47
CA GLU A 17 -10.51 14.58 -16.04
C GLU A 17 -10.00 15.42 -17.20
N HIS A 18 -8.83 16.04 -17.05
CA HIS A 18 -8.19 16.82 -18.10
C HIS A 18 -7.91 15.96 -19.34
N SER A 19 -7.28 14.79 -19.17
CA SER A 19 -7.05 13.83 -20.25
C SER A 19 -8.33 13.44 -20.97
N ILE A 20 -9.37 13.03 -20.22
CA ILE A 20 -10.65 12.61 -20.80
C ILE A 20 -11.34 13.76 -21.56
N LYS A 21 -11.22 15.01 -21.11
CA LYS A 21 -11.76 16.16 -21.85
C LYS A 21 -11.07 16.37 -23.20
N HIS A 22 -9.75 16.20 -23.26
CA HIS A 22 -8.98 16.46 -24.47
C HIS A 22 -9.06 15.31 -25.48
N TRP A 23 -9.00 14.07 -24.99
CA TRP A 23 -8.83 12.89 -25.85
C TRP A 23 -9.92 11.82 -25.67
N GLY A 24 -10.73 11.91 -24.60
CA GLY A 24 -11.69 10.87 -24.24
C GLY A 24 -12.76 10.57 -25.30
N LYS A 25 -13.15 11.56 -26.13
CA LYS A 25 -14.10 11.33 -27.23
C LYS A 25 -13.57 10.32 -28.26
N LYS A 26 -12.28 10.41 -28.62
CA LYS A 26 -11.63 9.45 -29.55
C LYS A 26 -11.55 8.06 -28.93
N GLU A 27 -11.37 8.03 -27.60
CA GLU A 27 -11.18 6.81 -26.82
C GLU A 27 -12.47 6.20 -26.27
N ASN A 28 -13.62 6.77 -26.65
CA ASN A 28 -14.95 6.36 -26.23
C ASN A 28 -15.12 6.38 -24.69
N LEU A 29 -14.56 7.40 -24.02
CA LEU A 29 -14.56 7.62 -22.58
C LEU A 29 -15.25 8.94 -22.20
N SER A 30 -15.97 8.96 -21.08
CA SER A 30 -16.44 10.19 -20.42
C SER A 30 -16.30 10.09 -18.91
N LEU A 31 -16.12 11.24 -18.26
CA LEU A 31 -16.01 11.34 -16.80
C LEU A 31 -16.98 12.40 -16.29
N HIS A 32 -17.82 12.01 -15.34
CA HIS A 32 -18.66 12.91 -14.56
C HIS A 32 -18.12 13.04 -13.14
N ARG A 33 -17.82 14.27 -12.70
CA ARG A 33 -17.36 14.53 -11.34
C ARG A 33 -18.50 15.03 -10.47
N ILE A 34 -18.81 14.27 -9.44
CA ILE A 34 -19.84 14.62 -8.45
C ILE A 34 -19.30 15.69 -7.49
N PHE A 35 -18.08 15.49 -6.99
CA PHE A 35 -17.44 16.42 -6.07
C PHE A 35 -16.28 17.15 -6.76
N LYS A 36 -16.27 18.48 -6.64
CA LYS A 36 -15.14 19.35 -7.00
C LYS A 36 -14.80 20.17 -5.76
N TYR A 37 -13.51 20.35 -5.47
CA TYR A 37 -13.09 21.16 -4.33
C TYR A 37 -13.18 22.66 -4.67
N PRO A 38 -13.71 23.51 -3.78
CA PRO A 38 -14.36 23.16 -2.50
C PRO A 38 -15.74 22.52 -2.72
N VAL A 39 -16.05 21.48 -1.94
CA VAL A 39 -17.33 20.76 -2.05
C VAL A 39 -18.44 21.68 -1.54
N SER A 40 -19.23 22.24 -2.45
CA SER A 40 -20.27 23.23 -2.13
C SER A 40 -21.67 22.85 -2.62
N LYS A 41 -21.81 21.75 -3.37
CA LYS A 41 -23.06 21.38 -4.05
C LYS A 41 -23.68 20.12 -3.46
N LEU A 42 -25.00 20.16 -3.22
CA LEU A 42 -25.82 18.97 -2.98
C LEU A 42 -25.92 18.13 -4.27
N LEU A 43 -26.14 16.83 -4.12
CA LEU A 43 -26.39 15.92 -5.25
C LEU A 43 -27.66 16.33 -6.00
N SER A 44 -27.58 16.52 -7.32
CA SER A 44 -28.77 16.69 -8.15
C SER A 44 -29.42 15.35 -8.52
N GLU A 45 -30.66 15.38 -9.02
CA GLU A 45 -31.28 14.19 -9.60
C GLU A 45 -30.45 13.60 -10.74
N GLU A 46 -29.86 14.45 -11.59
CA GLU A 46 -28.97 14.05 -12.65
C GLU A 46 -27.73 13.31 -12.11
N ASP A 47 -27.15 13.79 -11.01
CA ASP A 47 -26.02 13.13 -10.35
C ASP A 47 -26.40 11.71 -9.90
N VAL A 48 -27.59 11.54 -9.33
CA VAL A 48 -28.12 10.23 -8.93
C VAL A 48 -28.30 9.31 -10.15
N VAL A 49 -28.89 9.80 -11.23
CA VAL A 49 -29.06 9.05 -12.48
C VAL A 49 -27.71 8.61 -13.05
N ARG A 50 -26.70 9.51 -13.04
CA ARG A 50 -25.36 9.21 -13.51
C ARG A 50 -24.65 8.18 -12.62
N ILE A 51 -24.79 8.27 -11.31
CA ILE A 51 -24.26 7.28 -10.35
C ILE A 51 -24.80 5.88 -10.68
N ILE A 52 -26.12 5.75 -10.89
CA ILE A 52 -26.75 4.45 -11.16
C ILE A 52 -26.32 3.89 -12.52
N ASN A 53 -26.27 4.74 -13.54
CA ASN A 53 -26.07 4.33 -14.94
C ASN A 53 -24.61 4.38 -15.42
N CYS A 54 -23.64 4.59 -14.52
CA CYS A 54 -22.23 4.56 -14.88
C CYS A 54 -21.74 3.15 -15.21
N ASP A 55 -20.60 3.09 -15.89
CA ASP A 55 -19.87 1.85 -16.16
C ASP A 55 -18.80 1.59 -15.10
N ALA A 56 -18.28 2.64 -14.45
CA ALA A 56 -17.29 2.53 -13.39
C ALA A 56 -17.35 3.72 -12.41
N TYR A 57 -16.92 3.46 -11.18
CA TYR A 57 -16.67 4.50 -10.18
C TYR A 57 -15.18 4.83 -10.10
N LEU A 58 -14.84 6.09 -9.79
CA LEU A 58 -13.47 6.55 -9.56
C LEU A 58 -13.37 7.34 -8.24
N VAL A 59 -12.49 6.92 -7.33
CA VAL A 59 -12.32 7.56 -6.02
C VAL A 59 -10.86 7.78 -5.66
N ASP A 60 -10.63 8.61 -4.63
CA ASP A 60 -9.31 8.83 -4.06
C ASP A 60 -9.06 7.92 -2.86
N GLY A 61 -7.98 7.14 -2.85
CA GLY A 61 -7.48 6.53 -1.63
C GLY A 61 -6.87 7.60 -0.73
N THR A 62 -7.50 7.88 0.41
CA THR A 62 -6.86 8.65 1.49
C THR A 62 -7.17 7.96 2.81
N TRP A 63 -6.17 7.29 3.34
CA TRP A 63 -6.32 6.48 4.53
C TRP A 63 -5.44 7.07 5.63
N GLY A 64 -5.96 7.11 6.87
CA GLY A 64 -5.16 7.44 8.05
C GLY A 64 -4.59 8.87 8.11
N SER A 65 -5.08 9.79 7.28
CA SER A 65 -4.60 11.18 7.29
C SER A 65 -4.93 11.85 8.63
N THR A 66 -3.97 11.91 9.56
CA THR A 66 -4.13 12.55 10.88
C THR A 66 -4.29 14.08 10.85
N SER A 67 -4.24 14.71 9.67
CA SER A 67 -4.48 16.15 9.51
C SER A 67 -5.86 16.54 10.06
N PRO A 68 -5.94 17.44 11.07
CA PRO A 68 -7.21 17.84 11.67
C PRO A 68 -8.23 18.39 10.66
N LYS A 69 -7.76 19.03 9.58
CA LYS A 69 -8.61 19.59 8.50
C LYS A 69 -9.29 18.53 7.63
N ARG A 70 -8.86 17.28 7.69
CA ARG A 70 -9.35 16.16 6.87
C ARG A 70 -10.17 15.15 7.67
N GLN A 71 -10.24 15.34 8.98
CA GLN A 71 -10.98 14.46 9.88
C GLN A 71 -12.47 14.75 9.82
N LYS A 72 -13.30 13.70 9.80
CA LYS A 72 -14.75 13.81 9.93
C LYS A 72 -15.16 14.24 11.33
N TYR A 73 -14.45 13.74 12.34
CA TYR A 73 -14.64 14.04 13.76
C TYR A 73 -13.42 14.82 14.28
N LYS A 74 -13.63 15.91 15.03
CA LYS A 74 -12.50 16.76 15.48
C LYS A 74 -11.82 16.11 16.68
N THR A 75 -10.54 16.41 16.90
CA THR A 75 -9.75 15.90 18.04
C THR A 75 -10.30 16.32 19.41
N ALA A 76 -11.23 17.28 19.46
CA ALA A 76 -11.94 17.65 20.68
C ALA A 76 -13.05 16.64 21.07
N ASP A 77 -13.39 15.70 20.19
CA ASP A 77 -14.43 14.69 20.39
C ASP A 77 -13.85 13.36 20.92
N LEU A 78 -12.64 13.38 21.51
CA LEU A 78 -11.98 12.19 22.06
C LEU A 78 -12.70 11.71 23.32
N GLU A 79 -13.40 10.59 23.22
CA GLU A 79 -13.88 9.86 24.38
C GLU A 79 -12.68 9.37 25.21
N LYS A 80 -12.73 9.66 26.51
CA LYS A 80 -11.82 9.10 27.50
C LYS A 80 -12.55 7.97 28.21
N ASP A 81 -11.85 6.90 28.51
CA ASP A 81 -12.41 5.88 29.37
C ASP A 81 -12.62 6.44 30.79
N LYS A 82 -13.23 5.62 31.65
CA LYS A 82 -13.49 5.97 33.06
C LYS A 82 -12.22 6.29 33.87
N PHE A 83 -11.02 6.04 33.33
CA PHE A 83 -9.73 6.31 33.95
C PHE A 83 -9.01 7.51 33.32
N GLY A 84 -9.67 8.24 32.41
CA GLY A 84 -9.10 9.39 31.72
C GLY A 84 -8.13 9.00 30.60
N LYS A 85 -7.98 7.72 30.28
CA LYS A 85 -7.17 7.26 29.14
C LYS A 85 -7.95 7.52 27.87
N VAL A 86 -7.29 8.12 26.89
CA VAL A 86 -7.88 8.34 25.57
C VAL A 86 -8.25 6.98 25.00
N ILE A 87 -9.55 6.76 24.74
CA ILE A 87 -10.00 5.63 23.95
C ILE A 87 -9.54 5.92 22.52
N ASP A 88 -8.82 4.98 21.91
CA ASP A 88 -8.29 5.15 20.57
C ASP A 88 -9.45 5.28 19.57
N PHE A 89 -9.88 6.52 19.34
CA PHE A 89 -10.97 6.81 18.45
C PHE A 89 -10.43 6.65 17.03
N ASN A 90 -11.03 5.75 16.25
CA ASN A 90 -10.72 5.58 14.84
C ASN A 90 -10.82 6.93 14.13
N ARG A 91 -9.67 7.58 13.89
CA ARG A 91 -9.55 8.86 13.21
C ARG A 91 -10.04 8.70 11.78
N PHE A 92 -11.31 8.97 11.56
CA PHE A 92 -11.98 8.70 10.30
C PHE A 92 -11.93 9.94 9.41
N ALA A 93 -11.14 9.89 8.34
CA ALA A 93 -11.07 10.97 7.37
C ALA A 93 -12.42 11.13 6.63
N TRP A 94 -12.79 12.36 6.26
CA TRP A 94 -14.03 12.60 5.48
C TRP A 94 -14.04 11.83 4.16
N MET A 95 -12.87 11.71 3.53
CA MET A 95 -12.68 10.94 2.30
C MET A 95 -12.81 9.44 2.51
N GLU A 96 -12.44 8.92 3.69
CA GLU A 96 -12.66 7.51 4.02
C GLU A 96 -14.17 7.19 4.04
N TYR A 97 -14.99 8.13 4.54
CA TYR A 97 -16.45 8.00 4.47
C TYR A 97 -16.94 7.86 3.03
N ILE A 98 -16.48 8.76 2.15
CA ILE A 98 -16.88 8.81 0.76
C ILE A 98 -16.48 7.50 0.07
N ASN A 99 -15.27 7.01 0.32
CA ASN A 99 -14.77 5.78 -0.27
C ASN A 99 -15.56 4.53 0.20
N LEU A 100 -15.95 4.44 1.47
CA LEU A 100 -16.82 3.35 1.95
C LEU A 100 -18.19 3.37 1.25
N LYS A 101 -18.75 4.56 1.04
CA LYS A 101 -20.01 4.71 0.30
C LYS A 101 -19.84 4.35 -1.18
N ALA A 102 -18.75 4.76 -1.82
CA ALA A 102 -18.43 4.36 -3.18
C ALA A 102 -18.25 2.84 -3.33
N SER A 103 -17.58 2.20 -2.37
CA SER A 103 -17.43 0.74 -2.31
C SER A 103 -18.78 0.04 -2.19
N SER A 104 -19.68 0.58 -1.37
CA SER A 104 -21.05 0.06 -1.23
C SER A 104 -21.86 0.22 -2.54
N LEU A 105 -21.74 1.35 -3.24
CA LEU A 105 -22.37 1.58 -4.54
C LEU A 105 -21.82 0.63 -5.61
N SER A 106 -20.50 0.47 -5.67
CA SER A 106 -19.81 -0.48 -6.55
C SER A 106 -20.35 -1.89 -6.38
N LYS A 107 -20.47 -2.38 -5.14
CA LYS A 107 -21.05 -3.69 -4.83
C LYS A 107 -22.53 -3.77 -5.19
N LYS A 108 -23.33 -2.77 -4.81
CA LYS A 108 -24.79 -2.72 -5.05
C LYS A 108 -25.13 -2.79 -6.55
N TYR A 109 -24.43 -2.01 -7.36
CA TYR A 109 -24.68 -1.90 -8.80
C TYR A 109 -23.77 -2.81 -9.65
N ARG A 110 -22.92 -3.63 -9.02
CA ARG A 110 -21.95 -4.53 -9.66
C ARG A 110 -21.07 -3.79 -10.68
N LYS A 111 -20.57 -2.63 -10.31
CA LYS A 111 -19.68 -1.81 -11.15
C LYS A 111 -18.27 -1.80 -10.60
N PRO A 112 -17.23 -1.79 -11.45
CA PRO A 112 -15.84 -1.65 -11.02
C PRO A 112 -15.62 -0.33 -10.27
N LEU A 113 -14.80 -0.40 -9.22
CA LEU A 113 -14.32 0.75 -8.46
C LEU A 113 -12.84 0.97 -8.77
N LEU A 114 -12.52 2.03 -9.50
CA LEU A 114 -11.14 2.48 -9.69
C LEU A 114 -10.74 3.35 -8.51
N VAL A 115 -9.56 3.09 -7.95
CA VAL A 115 -9.02 3.87 -6.84
C VAL A 115 -7.70 4.47 -7.24
N THR A 116 -7.62 5.80 -7.18
CA THR A 116 -6.36 6.53 -7.28
C THR A 116 -5.85 6.89 -5.90
N GLU A 117 -4.68 6.46 -5.49
CA GLU A 117 -4.19 6.66 -4.11
C GLU A 117 -3.00 7.62 -4.10
N SER A 118 -3.09 8.70 -3.31
CA SER A 118 -2.00 9.67 -3.21
C SER A 118 -0.99 9.26 -2.13
N ALA A 119 0.28 9.13 -2.50
CA ALA A 119 1.42 9.23 -1.59
C ALA A 119 1.35 8.47 -0.24
N THR A 120 0.64 7.34 -0.13
CA THR A 120 0.82 6.34 0.94
C THR A 120 2.06 5.48 0.70
N LEU A 121 3.11 6.19 0.27
CA LEU A 121 4.48 5.81 -0.07
C LEU A 121 4.60 5.17 -1.46
N SER A 122 5.58 5.66 -2.22
CA SER A 122 6.20 4.87 -3.27
C SER A 122 6.96 3.77 -2.55
N ARG A 123 6.33 2.62 -2.24
CA ARG A 123 6.80 1.77 -1.14
C ARG A 123 8.12 1.09 -1.45
N ILE A 124 8.42 0.88 -2.72
CA ILE A 124 9.76 0.49 -3.17
C ILE A 124 10.73 1.66 -2.99
N LYS A 125 10.47 2.84 -3.58
CA LYS A 125 11.42 3.95 -3.56
C LYS A 125 11.61 4.55 -2.17
N CYS A 126 10.59 4.56 -1.31
CA CYS A 126 10.66 5.10 0.05
C CYS A 126 11.52 4.25 1.00
N ASN A 127 11.65 2.93 0.77
CA ASN A 127 12.65 2.12 1.48
C ASN A 127 14.09 2.53 1.11
N TYR A 128 14.25 3.25 -0.01
CA TYR A 128 15.53 3.47 -0.66
C TYR A 128 15.85 4.92 -0.96
N ILE A 129 14.96 5.89 -0.75
CA ILE A 129 15.06 7.32 -1.12
C ILE A 129 14.31 8.14 -0.06
N ASP A 130 14.84 8.23 1.16
CA ASP A 130 14.14 8.80 2.33
C ASP A 130 14.21 10.35 2.40
N THR A 131 15.31 10.96 1.97
CA THR A 131 15.56 12.40 2.21
C THR A 131 14.80 13.35 1.28
N TRP A 132 14.15 12.84 0.22
CA TRP A 132 13.75 13.67 -0.93
C TRP A 132 12.24 13.65 -1.28
N TYR A 133 11.50 12.59 -0.92
CA TYR A 133 10.15 12.32 -1.46
C TYR A 133 9.07 13.36 -1.10
N LYS A 134 9.24 14.10 0.00
CA LYS A 134 8.32 15.20 0.39
C LYS A 134 8.66 16.53 -0.28
N LYS A 135 9.90 16.70 -0.77
CA LYS A 135 10.46 18.02 -1.15
C LYS A 135 10.66 18.20 -2.65
N THR A 136 10.66 17.14 -3.46
CA THR A 136 10.79 17.23 -4.92
C THR A 136 9.74 16.40 -5.67
N GLY A 137 9.27 16.93 -6.79
CA GLY A 137 8.33 16.24 -7.68
C GLY A 137 9.02 15.17 -8.53
N PRO A 138 8.30 14.15 -9.01
CA PRO A 138 6.84 14.01 -9.01
C PRO A 138 6.29 13.20 -7.82
N ARG A 139 5.12 13.61 -7.34
CA ARG A 139 4.27 12.80 -6.46
C ARG A 139 3.70 11.65 -7.29
N TYR A 140 3.99 10.43 -6.91
CA TYR A 140 3.39 9.25 -7.52
C TYR A 140 2.04 8.95 -6.87
N TYR A 141 1.10 8.49 -7.68
CA TYR A 141 -0.17 7.94 -7.24
C TYR A 141 -0.29 6.51 -7.74
N ARG A 142 -1.03 5.68 -7.01
CA ARG A 142 -1.39 4.36 -7.50
C ARG A 142 -2.72 4.37 -8.20
N MET A 143 -2.92 3.44 -9.14
CA MET A 143 -4.24 3.17 -9.71
C MET A 143 -4.47 1.65 -9.77
N GLY A 144 -5.61 1.22 -9.23
CA GLY A 144 -6.02 -0.18 -9.26
C GLY A 144 -7.54 -0.33 -9.31
N LYS A 145 -8.00 -1.52 -9.68
CA LYS A 145 -9.41 -1.93 -9.60
C LYS A 145 -9.65 -2.54 -8.23
N ASN A 146 -10.73 -2.11 -7.60
CA ASN A 146 -10.99 -2.29 -6.18
C ASN A 146 -9.88 -1.66 -5.35
N GLN A 147 -9.87 -1.98 -4.07
CA GLN A 147 -8.98 -1.36 -3.12
C GLN A 147 -8.50 -2.41 -2.12
N TRP A 148 -7.23 -2.33 -1.71
CA TRP A 148 -6.52 -3.41 -1.03
C TRP A 148 -6.83 -3.48 0.47
N THR A 149 -7.34 -2.41 1.10
CA THR A 149 -7.91 -2.42 2.47
C THR A 149 -9.35 -2.94 2.52
N TYR A 150 -10.10 -2.94 1.42
CA TYR A 150 -11.51 -3.37 1.36
C TYR A 150 -11.75 -4.58 0.45
N GLY A 151 -10.70 -5.15 -0.13
CA GLY A 151 -10.77 -6.25 -1.09
C GLY A 151 -9.42 -6.60 -1.72
N LYS A 152 -9.42 -7.51 -2.70
CA LYS A 152 -8.22 -7.80 -3.50
C LYS A 152 -8.12 -6.77 -4.63
N THR A 153 -7.08 -5.95 -4.61
CA THR A 153 -6.82 -4.98 -5.70
C THR A 153 -6.26 -5.72 -6.90
N LYS A 154 -6.78 -5.42 -8.09
CA LYS A 154 -6.15 -5.77 -9.36
C LYS A 154 -5.37 -4.56 -9.84
N TRP A 155 -4.06 -4.73 -10.02
CA TRP A 155 -3.16 -3.69 -10.51
C TRP A 155 -3.07 -3.70 -12.04
N CYS A 156 -2.60 -2.58 -12.60
CA CYS A 156 -2.30 -2.46 -14.02
C CYS A 156 -1.15 -3.39 -14.43
N LYS A 157 -1.23 -3.98 -15.62
CA LYS A 157 -0.15 -4.83 -16.15
C LYS A 157 1.07 -4.02 -16.58
N PRO A 158 2.30 -4.51 -16.34
CA PRO A 158 3.51 -3.97 -16.90
C PRO A 158 3.52 -4.01 -18.41
N LEU A 159 4.00 -2.93 -19.02
CA LEU A 159 4.23 -2.88 -20.46
C LEU A 159 5.66 -3.33 -20.83
N ASN A 160 6.64 -2.96 -20.01
CA ASN A 160 8.06 -3.26 -20.22
C ASN A 160 8.84 -3.10 -18.90
N PHE A 161 10.16 -2.98 -18.95
CA PHE A 161 11.03 -2.82 -17.76
C PHE A 161 11.37 -1.36 -17.42
N GLN A 162 10.87 -0.38 -18.16
CA GLN A 162 11.28 1.03 -18.05
C GLN A 162 11.02 1.59 -16.65
N ARG A 163 9.87 1.29 -16.03
CA ARG A 163 9.57 1.78 -14.66
C ARG A 163 10.48 1.15 -13.60
N LEU A 164 10.79 -0.14 -13.72
CA LEU A 164 11.73 -0.82 -12.84
C LEU A 164 13.15 -0.25 -12.98
N ASN A 165 13.64 -0.10 -14.22
CA ASN A 165 14.95 0.48 -14.51
C ASN A 165 15.07 1.93 -14.01
N ASN A 166 14.04 2.75 -14.24
CA ASN A 166 14.01 4.11 -13.72
C ASN A 166 14.02 4.12 -12.19
N MET A 167 13.32 3.19 -11.54
CA MET A 167 13.35 3.05 -10.08
C MET A 167 14.77 2.75 -9.58
N ILE A 168 15.44 1.76 -10.15
CA ILE A 168 16.81 1.37 -9.77
C ILE A 168 17.79 2.53 -10.00
N MET A 169 17.74 3.15 -11.18
CA MET A 169 18.60 4.29 -11.53
C MET A 169 18.41 5.47 -10.57
N LEU A 170 17.16 5.84 -10.26
CA LEU A 170 16.88 6.94 -9.34
C LEU A 170 17.31 6.61 -7.91
N THR A 171 17.14 5.37 -7.46
CA THR A 171 17.67 4.92 -6.16
C THR A 171 19.17 5.10 -6.09
N HIS A 172 19.91 4.58 -7.08
CA HIS A 172 21.37 4.71 -7.12
C HIS A 172 21.83 6.19 -7.14
N ARG A 173 21.11 7.04 -7.87
CA ARG A 173 21.43 8.47 -7.97
C ARG A 173 21.20 9.23 -6.66
N TYR A 174 20.13 8.93 -5.93
CA TYR A 174 19.70 9.71 -4.77
C TYR A 174 20.05 9.09 -3.41
N ASN A 175 20.41 7.80 -3.39
CA ASN A 175 20.84 7.07 -2.21
C ASN A 175 21.87 6.00 -2.63
N PRO A 176 23.11 6.44 -2.94
CA PRO A 176 24.15 5.56 -3.47
C PRO A 176 24.53 4.41 -2.53
N ASP A 177 24.28 4.55 -1.23
CA ASP A 177 24.52 3.51 -0.22
C ASP A 177 23.51 2.35 -0.28
N VAL A 178 22.40 2.53 -1.00
CA VAL A 178 21.41 1.47 -1.23
C VAL A 178 21.77 0.69 -2.48
N THR A 179 21.99 -0.61 -2.30
CA THR A 179 22.28 -1.54 -3.41
C THR A 179 21.03 -2.34 -3.79
N LEU A 180 20.62 -2.27 -5.07
CA LEU A 180 19.49 -3.00 -5.66
C LEU A 180 19.95 -3.99 -6.75
N ASP A 181 21.00 -4.75 -6.47
CA ASP A 181 21.65 -5.68 -7.40
C ASP A 181 20.97 -7.07 -7.46
N ASN A 182 20.24 -7.45 -6.41
CA ASN A 182 19.61 -8.75 -6.27
C ASN A 182 18.20 -8.85 -6.90
N ILE A 183 17.84 -7.93 -7.80
CA ILE A 183 16.54 -7.93 -8.50
C ILE A 183 16.59 -8.79 -9.77
N TYR A 184 17.60 -8.59 -10.62
CA TYR A 184 17.68 -9.26 -11.92
C TYR A 184 18.18 -10.70 -11.85
N ASN A 185 19.12 -10.97 -10.94
CA ASN A 185 19.72 -12.29 -10.72
C ASN A 185 19.48 -12.69 -9.27
N HIS A 186 18.20 -12.78 -8.90
CA HIS A 186 17.81 -12.92 -7.52
C HIS A 186 18.41 -14.17 -6.86
N LYS A 187 18.92 -14.01 -5.65
CA LYS A 187 19.45 -15.07 -4.79
C LYS A 187 18.86 -14.94 -3.39
N TRP A 188 18.29 -16.04 -2.92
CA TRP A 188 17.86 -16.18 -1.54
C TRP A 188 19.03 -16.46 -0.62
N LYS A 189 19.10 -15.74 0.50
CA LYS A 189 19.90 -16.07 1.67
C LYS A 189 19.21 -17.22 2.39
N ASN A 190 19.77 -18.42 2.24
CA ASN A 190 19.25 -19.62 2.88
C ASN A 190 19.89 -19.84 4.27
N ASN A 191 19.70 -18.88 5.18
CA ASN A 191 20.27 -18.93 6.53
C ASN A 191 19.47 -19.88 7.43
N LYS A 192 19.67 -21.20 7.26
CA LYS A 192 18.90 -22.24 7.95
C LYS A 192 19.04 -22.27 9.46
N ASP A 193 20.01 -21.55 10.04
CA ASP A 193 20.18 -21.41 11.50
C ASP A 193 19.74 -20.03 12.02
N GLY A 194 19.25 -19.17 11.12
CA GLY A 194 18.81 -17.83 11.44
C GLY A 194 17.53 -17.76 12.26
N ALA A 195 17.30 -16.59 12.83
CA ALA A 195 16.10 -16.24 13.58
C ALA A 195 14.94 -15.85 12.65
N VAL A 196 13.71 -15.99 13.17
CA VAL A 196 12.50 -15.45 12.54
C VAL A 196 12.39 -13.98 12.87
N LEU A 197 12.41 -13.11 11.87
CA LEU A 197 12.30 -11.66 12.03
C LEU A 197 10.85 -11.20 11.87
N ILE A 198 10.23 -10.73 12.94
CA ILE A 198 8.91 -10.10 12.93
C ILE A 198 9.09 -8.60 12.71
N VAL A 199 8.46 -8.07 11.64
CA VAL A 199 8.51 -6.63 11.29
C VAL A 199 7.10 -6.03 11.37
N PRO A 200 6.67 -5.51 12.54
CA PRO A 200 5.40 -4.81 12.66
C PRO A 200 5.36 -3.51 11.84
N GLY A 201 4.15 -3.07 11.51
CA GLY A 201 3.88 -1.74 10.96
C GLY A 201 3.95 -0.63 12.03
N LEU A 202 3.69 0.61 11.60
CA LEU A 202 3.55 1.76 12.51
C LEU A 202 2.14 1.80 13.13
N GLU A 203 2.03 2.23 14.38
CA GLU A 203 0.73 2.45 15.01
C GLU A 203 -0.07 3.49 14.22
N HIS A 204 -1.35 3.19 13.99
CA HIS A 204 -2.24 3.99 13.15
C HIS A 204 -1.82 4.08 11.67
N ASP A 205 -0.94 3.18 11.19
CA ASP A 205 -0.75 3.01 9.76
C ASP A 205 -2.12 2.59 9.17
N PRO A 206 -2.69 3.38 8.24
CA PRO A 206 -3.97 3.06 7.62
C PRO A 206 -4.01 1.73 6.88
N THR A 207 -2.83 1.17 6.63
CA THR A 207 -2.64 -0.04 5.86
C THR A 207 -2.66 -1.31 6.68
N SER A 208 -2.65 -1.17 8.00
CA SER A 208 -2.72 -2.30 8.92
C SER A 208 -4.13 -2.89 8.94
N SER A 209 -4.23 -4.20 8.69
CA SER A 209 -5.51 -4.92 8.79
C SER A 209 -5.87 -5.28 10.24
N MET A 210 -4.91 -5.15 11.15
CA MET A 210 -5.06 -5.44 12.58
C MET A 210 -4.22 -4.47 13.43
N PRO A 211 -4.57 -4.24 14.71
CA PRO A 211 -3.73 -3.47 15.62
C PRO A 211 -2.31 -4.03 15.72
N VAL A 212 -1.30 -3.15 15.77
CA VAL A 212 0.12 -3.57 15.81
C VAL A 212 0.43 -4.46 17.01
N THR A 213 -0.14 -4.16 18.17
CA THR A 213 0.02 -4.97 19.40
C THR A 213 -0.56 -6.38 19.25
N GLU A 214 -1.71 -6.50 18.59
CA GLU A 214 -2.36 -7.79 18.31
C GLU A 214 -1.58 -8.58 17.26
N PHE A 215 -1.05 -7.90 16.24
CA PHE A 215 -0.16 -8.50 15.24
C PHE A 215 1.06 -9.15 15.90
N ILE A 216 1.76 -8.42 16.77
CA ILE A 216 2.96 -8.92 17.46
C ILE A 216 2.61 -10.17 18.29
N LYS A 217 1.61 -10.08 19.18
CA LYS A 217 1.23 -11.19 20.07
C LYS A 217 0.85 -12.44 19.28
N THR A 218 -0.03 -12.29 18.30
CA THR A 218 -0.53 -13.41 17.48
C THR A 218 0.59 -14.02 16.64
N THR A 219 1.48 -13.19 16.09
CA THR A 219 2.59 -13.67 15.25
C THR A 219 3.61 -14.44 16.09
N VAL A 220 4.01 -13.92 17.25
CA VAL A 220 4.93 -14.61 18.16
C VAL A 220 4.36 -15.96 18.59
N GLU A 221 3.08 -16.01 18.98
CA GLU A 221 2.42 -17.25 19.37
C GLU A 221 2.43 -18.29 18.24
N LYS A 222 2.09 -17.87 17.01
CA LYS A 222 2.08 -18.77 15.85
C LYS A 222 3.46 -19.26 15.47
N VAL A 223 4.47 -18.37 15.48
CA VAL A 223 5.86 -18.76 15.21
C VAL A 223 6.34 -19.80 16.22
N ARG A 224 6.07 -19.61 17.51
CA ARG A 224 6.42 -20.59 18.56
C ARG A 224 5.77 -21.96 18.37
N LYS A 225 4.56 -22.00 17.83
CA LYS A 225 3.86 -23.24 17.52
C LYS A 225 4.45 -23.94 16.30
N ALA A 226 4.95 -23.17 15.34
CA ALA A 226 5.46 -23.68 14.07
C ALA A 226 6.96 -24.01 14.10
N THR A 227 7.73 -23.42 15.00
CA THR A 227 9.20 -23.59 15.05
C THR A 227 9.80 -23.31 16.43
N THR A 228 11.00 -23.86 16.66
CA THR A 228 11.85 -23.60 17.84
C THR A 228 12.89 -22.50 17.61
N ARG A 229 12.90 -21.87 16.43
CA ARG A 229 13.83 -20.79 16.08
C ARG A 229 13.71 -19.60 17.04
N LYS A 230 14.84 -18.89 17.22
CA LYS A 230 14.85 -17.60 17.90
C LYS A 230 13.95 -16.62 17.17
N ILE A 231 13.29 -15.74 17.93
CA ILE A 231 12.42 -14.69 17.39
C ILE A 231 13.10 -13.34 17.60
N LEU A 232 13.25 -12.58 16.52
CA LEU A 232 13.66 -11.18 16.52
C LEU A 232 12.43 -10.32 16.24
N VAL A 233 12.20 -9.28 17.04
CA VAL A 233 11.16 -8.29 16.74
C VAL A 233 11.84 -6.95 16.45
N LYS A 234 11.62 -6.41 15.24
CA LYS A 234 12.15 -5.10 14.87
C LYS A 234 11.00 -4.08 14.77
N PRO A 235 10.76 -3.26 15.80
CA PRO A 235 9.72 -2.24 15.77
C PRO A 235 9.99 -1.20 14.67
N HIS A 236 8.92 -0.53 14.23
CA HIS A 236 9.03 0.62 13.34
C HIS A 236 9.84 1.75 14.02
N PRO A 237 10.71 2.52 13.32
CA PRO A 237 11.53 3.59 13.93
C PRO A 237 10.74 4.64 14.74
N HIS A 238 9.48 4.86 14.37
CA HIS A 238 8.56 5.78 15.05
C HIS A 238 7.59 5.11 16.03
N SER A 239 7.72 3.80 16.24
CA SER A 239 6.91 3.04 17.19
C SER A 239 7.16 3.52 18.61
N LYS A 240 6.07 3.59 19.39
CA LYS A 240 6.09 3.86 20.83
C LYS A 240 5.74 2.64 21.66
N ILE A 241 5.31 1.54 21.02
CA ILE A 241 5.10 0.26 21.68
C ILE A 241 6.42 -0.24 22.28
N VAL A 242 6.37 -0.61 23.55
CA VAL A 242 7.38 -1.42 24.25
C VAL A 242 7.03 -2.88 23.98
N ILE A 243 7.91 -3.62 23.31
CA ILE A 243 7.59 -4.97 22.79
C ILE A 243 7.60 -5.99 23.93
N GLU A 244 8.52 -5.80 24.87
CA GLU A 244 8.75 -6.62 26.05
C GLU A 244 7.52 -6.67 26.97
N ASP A 245 6.71 -5.60 26.99
CA ASP A 245 5.43 -5.55 27.72
C ASP A 245 4.34 -6.43 27.06
N LEU A 246 4.53 -6.85 25.81
CA LEU A 246 3.54 -7.60 25.04
C LEU A 246 3.83 -9.10 24.98
N VAL A 247 5.11 -9.46 24.91
CA VAL A 247 5.60 -10.82 24.67
C VAL A 247 6.94 -11.02 25.38
N GLU A 248 7.07 -12.15 26.06
CA GLU A 248 8.31 -12.59 26.72
C GLU A 248 9.23 -13.30 25.72
N ASP A 249 10.47 -13.65 26.09
CA ASP A 249 11.39 -14.52 25.34
C ASP A 249 11.50 -14.24 23.83
N VAL A 250 11.61 -12.95 23.48
CA VAL A 250 11.97 -12.48 22.14
C VAL A 250 13.15 -11.54 22.25
N GLU A 251 14.01 -11.50 21.23
CA GLU A 251 15.02 -10.45 21.15
C GLU A 251 14.43 -9.24 20.41
N VAL A 252 14.41 -8.09 21.08
CA VAL A 252 13.93 -6.84 20.51
C VAL A 252 15.12 -6.11 19.90
N VAL A 253 15.07 -5.92 18.57
CA VAL A 253 16.08 -5.14 17.85
C VAL A 253 15.80 -3.66 18.08
N ASP A 254 16.83 -2.89 18.38
CA ASP A 254 16.70 -1.43 18.50
C ASP A 254 16.05 -0.85 17.23
N ARG A 255 15.08 0.06 17.42
CA ARG A 255 14.28 0.65 16.34
C ARG A 255 15.14 1.41 15.32
N ASP A 256 16.26 1.98 15.75
CA ASP A 256 17.18 2.79 14.95
C ASP A 256 18.19 1.93 14.17
N VAL A 257 18.30 0.64 14.50
CA VAL A 257 19.11 -0.32 13.73
C VAL A 257 18.47 -0.58 12.38
N THR A 258 19.30 -0.59 11.32
CA THR A 258 18.83 -0.84 9.95
C THR A 258 18.55 -2.33 9.71
N LEU A 259 17.70 -2.65 8.74
CA LEU A 259 17.50 -4.06 8.34
C LEU A 259 18.81 -4.68 7.81
N ASN A 260 19.59 -3.94 7.03
CA ASN A 260 20.86 -4.40 6.46
C ASN A 260 21.85 -4.89 7.53
N SER A 261 21.89 -4.28 8.71
CA SER A 261 22.81 -4.67 9.78
C SER A 261 22.45 -5.95 10.52
N ILE A 262 21.24 -6.50 10.31
CA ILE A 262 20.77 -7.69 11.04
C ILE A 262 20.51 -8.89 10.12
N ILE A 263 20.56 -8.74 8.80
CA ILE A 263 20.14 -9.78 7.85
C ILE A 263 20.91 -11.10 7.95
N ASP A 264 22.19 -11.07 8.33
CA ASP A 264 22.99 -12.30 8.43
C ASP A 264 22.59 -13.17 9.62
N ARG A 265 21.71 -12.65 10.49
CA ARG A 265 21.12 -13.37 11.63
C ARG A 265 19.72 -13.91 11.32
N VAL A 266 19.16 -13.59 10.15
CA VAL A 266 17.74 -13.81 9.83
C VAL A 266 17.59 -14.99 8.88
N TYR A 267 16.68 -15.90 9.22
CA TYR A 267 16.23 -16.99 8.36
C TYR A 267 15.13 -16.51 7.41
N CYS A 268 14.06 -15.93 7.98
CA CYS A 268 12.94 -15.40 7.22
C CYS A 268 12.30 -14.19 7.92
N GLY A 269 11.60 -13.35 7.16
CA GLY A 269 10.76 -12.28 7.68
C GLY A 269 9.30 -12.73 7.87
N VAL A 270 8.60 -12.17 8.85
CA VAL A 270 7.15 -12.26 9.02
C VAL A 270 6.58 -10.86 9.11
N LEU A 271 5.71 -10.51 8.15
CA LEU A 271 5.18 -9.16 7.99
C LEU A 271 3.64 -9.17 7.89
N GLY A 272 3.00 -8.14 8.43
CA GLY A 272 1.61 -7.81 8.11
C GLY A 272 1.53 -7.15 6.73
N GLU A 273 1.13 -5.88 6.67
CA GLU A 273 1.09 -5.07 5.44
C GLU A 273 2.30 -4.13 5.28
N SER A 274 3.41 -4.43 5.98
CA SER A 274 4.63 -3.61 5.98
C SER A 274 5.34 -3.57 4.61
N THR A 275 5.91 -2.41 4.31
CA THR A 275 6.66 -2.12 3.07
C THR A 275 8.06 -2.72 3.09
N SER A 276 8.54 -3.14 4.25
CA SER A 276 9.86 -3.75 4.41
C SER A 276 10.05 -5.01 3.57
N ILE A 277 8.95 -5.59 3.04
CA ILE A 277 8.99 -6.68 2.06
C ILE A 277 9.96 -6.39 0.91
N PHE A 278 9.94 -5.18 0.32
CA PHE A 278 10.81 -4.88 -0.81
C PHE A 278 12.30 -4.91 -0.46
N GLN A 279 12.65 -4.45 0.75
CA GLN A 279 14.02 -4.48 1.23
C GLN A 279 14.44 -5.89 1.61
N LEU A 280 13.59 -6.64 2.29
CA LEU A 280 13.90 -8.02 2.68
C LEU A 280 14.07 -8.92 1.47
N ILE A 281 13.18 -8.85 0.47
CA ILE A 281 13.34 -9.59 -0.78
C ILE A 281 14.64 -9.18 -1.47
N ASN A 282 14.94 -7.88 -1.60
CA ASN A 282 16.22 -7.45 -2.20
C ASN A 282 17.44 -7.99 -1.42
N LEU A 283 17.35 -8.11 -0.10
CA LEU A 283 18.42 -8.68 0.73
C LEU A 283 18.46 -10.22 0.70
N GLY A 284 17.59 -10.87 -0.09
CA GLY A 284 17.50 -12.32 -0.23
C GLY A 284 16.78 -13.00 0.93
N ILE A 285 16.01 -12.29 1.74
CA ILE A 285 15.31 -12.88 2.89
C ILE A 285 13.88 -13.27 2.49
N PRO A 286 13.51 -14.57 2.50
CA PRO A 286 12.14 -14.98 2.24
C PRO A 286 11.20 -14.44 3.31
N CYS A 287 9.97 -14.10 2.93
CA CYS A 287 9.04 -13.42 3.81
C CYS A 287 7.67 -14.07 3.82
N ILE A 288 7.16 -14.42 5.00
CA ILE A 288 5.75 -14.77 5.21
C ILE A 288 4.95 -13.49 5.40
N THR A 289 3.86 -13.34 4.65
CA THR A 289 3.06 -12.11 4.65
C THR A 289 1.57 -12.36 4.80
N SER A 290 0.80 -11.32 5.15
CA SER A 290 -0.66 -11.38 5.04
C SER A 290 -1.11 -11.43 3.57
N LYS A 291 -2.33 -11.91 3.31
CA LYS A 291 -2.94 -11.88 1.96
C LYS A 291 -3.19 -10.47 1.41
N TYR A 292 -2.95 -9.43 2.21
CA TYR A 292 -3.11 -8.03 1.83
C TYR A 292 -1.76 -7.32 1.59
N ASN A 293 -0.63 -8.01 1.78
CA ASN A 293 0.70 -7.47 1.53
C ASN A 293 1.06 -7.48 0.02
N PHE A 294 1.99 -6.63 -0.39
CA PHE A 294 2.57 -6.63 -1.74
C PHE A 294 3.31 -7.93 -2.08
N GLY A 295 3.84 -8.64 -1.08
CA GLY A 295 4.51 -9.93 -1.24
C GLY A 295 3.59 -11.13 -1.40
N VAL A 296 2.26 -10.95 -1.45
CA VAL A 296 1.31 -12.07 -1.56
C VAL A 296 1.53 -12.95 -2.79
N GLU A 297 2.02 -12.37 -3.89
CA GLU A 297 2.32 -13.08 -5.14
C GLU A 297 3.62 -13.91 -5.05
N LEU A 298 4.37 -13.82 -3.95
CA LEU A 298 5.52 -14.69 -3.64
C LEU A 298 5.12 -15.89 -2.75
N GLU A 299 3.81 -16.15 -2.66
CA GLU A 299 3.12 -17.34 -2.14
C GLU A 299 3.33 -17.74 -0.66
N ASN A 300 4.27 -17.12 0.05
CA ASN A 300 4.47 -17.34 1.48
C ASN A 300 3.42 -16.56 2.31
N THR A 301 2.25 -17.17 2.52
CA THR A 301 1.13 -16.56 3.28
C THR A 301 0.71 -17.34 4.52
N ASN A 302 1.32 -18.51 4.77
CA ASN A 302 1.02 -19.36 5.91
C ASN A 302 2.24 -19.53 6.83
N ILE A 303 2.13 -19.02 8.06
CA ILE A 303 3.16 -19.14 9.10
C ILE A 303 3.39 -20.60 9.50
N ASP A 304 2.39 -21.47 9.39
CA ASP A 304 2.53 -22.89 9.78
C ASP A 304 3.52 -23.64 8.88
N LYS A 305 3.90 -23.06 7.73
CA LYS A 305 4.88 -23.59 6.78
C LYS A 305 6.27 -22.95 6.93
N ILE A 306 6.58 -22.31 8.07
CA ILE A 306 7.85 -21.57 8.23
C ILE A 306 9.11 -22.42 8.03
N GLU A 307 9.07 -23.72 8.30
CA GLU A 307 10.19 -24.65 8.06
C GLU A 307 10.27 -25.15 6.61
N ASP A 308 9.23 -24.91 5.80
CA ASP A 308 9.11 -25.35 4.40
C ASP A 308 8.62 -24.17 3.53
N LEU A 309 9.45 -23.11 3.49
CA LEU A 309 9.14 -21.90 2.73
C LEU A 309 9.24 -22.13 1.22
N TYR A 310 8.35 -21.48 0.48
CA TYR A 310 8.50 -21.36 -0.96
C TYR A 310 9.59 -20.35 -1.29
N TYR A 311 10.55 -20.73 -2.13
CA TYR A 311 11.60 -19.84 -2.63
C TYR A 311 11.30 -19.58 -4.10
N ALA A 312 10.67 -18.43 -4.38
CA ALA A 312 10.31 -18.08 -5.75
C ALA A 312 11.55 -18.04 -6.66
N GLU A 313 11.40 -18.51 -7.88
CA GLU A 313 12.48 -18.50 -8.88
C GLU A 313 12.89 -17.06 -9.22
N PRO A 314 14.13 -16.83 -9.68
CA PRO A 314 14.60 -15.48 -10.00
C PRO A 314 13.70 -14.72 -10.98
N GLU A 315 13.11 -15.41 -11.95
CA GLU A 315 12.17 -14.85 -12.92
C GLU A 315 10.86 -14.39 -12.26
N GLU A 316 10.37 -15.13 -11.26
CA GLU A 316 9.16 -14.77 -10.51
C GLU A 316 9.40 -13.51 -9.66
N VAL A 317 10.55 -13.43 -9.01
CA VAL A 317 10.95 -12.24 -8.22
C VAL A 317 11.12 -11.02 -9.13
N LEU A 318 11.72 -11.20 -10.31
CA LEU A 318 11.87 -10.14 -11.30
C LEU A 318 10.51 -9.66 -11.83
N GLU A 319 9.61 -10.57 -12.19
CA GLU A 319 8.26 -10.20 -12.65
C GLU A 319 7.48 -9.53 -11.52
N TRP A 320 7.63 -9.98 -10.26
CA TRP A 320 7.06 -9.30 -9.11
C TRP A 320 7.54 -7.85 -8.99
N TYR A 321 8.86 -7.60 -9.00
CA TYR A 321 9.42 -6.24 -8.97
C TYR A 321 8.93 -5.36 -10.13
N LYS A 322 8.84 -5.94 -11.32
CA LYS A 322 8.29 -5.27 -12.50
C LYS A 322 6.81 -4.91 -12.28
N MET A 323 5.98 -5.86 -11.84
CA MET A 323 4.57 -5.63 -11.48
C MET A 323 4.42 -4.50 -10.46
N VAL A 324 5.13 -4.55 -9.33
CA VAL A 324 4.99 -3.56 -8.27
C VAL A 324 5.48 -2.18 -8.69
N SER A 325 6.51 -2.09 -9.55
CA SER A 325 6.97 -0.82 -10.14
C SER A 325 5.95 -0.15 -11.08
N TYR A 326 5.05 -0.94 -11.68
CA TYR A 326 3.98 -0.44 -12.56
C TYR A 326 2.72 -0.01 -11.82
N THR A 327 2.66 -0.18 -10.49
CA THR A 327 1.54 0.33 -9.70
C THR A 327 1.54 1.85 -9.56
N GLU A 328 2.64 2.53 -9.89
CA GLU A 328 2.87 3.95 -9.59
C GLU A 328 2.88 4.82 -10.86
N PHE A 329 2.09 5.89 -10.83
CA PHE A 329 1.89 6.83 -11.93
C PHE A 329 2.19 8.26 -11.46
N THR A 330 2.85 9.03 -12.31
CA THR A 330 3.02 10.48 -12.12
C THR A 330 1.75 11.24 -12.51
N LEU A 331 1.62 12.50 -12.05
CA LEU A 331 0.53 13.36 -12.52
C LEU A 331 0.57 13.58 -14.03
N GLN A 332 1.75 13.69 -14.62
CA GLN A 332 1.93 13.82 -16.06
C GLN A 332 1.39 12.60 -16.81
N GLU A 333 1.60 11.40 -16.28
CA GLU A 333 1.04 10.18 -16.89
C GLU A 333 -0.49 10.13 -16.78
N PHE A 334 -1.09 10.56 -15.66
CA PHE A 334 -2.55 10.74 -15.57
C PHE A 334 -3.07 11.82 -16.52
N ASP A 335 -2.24 12.82 -16.81
CA ASP A 335 -2.52 13.94 -17.71
C ASP A 335 -2.13 13.67 -19.17
N SER A 336 -2.10 12.39 -19.56
CA SER A 336 -1.79 11.96 -20.93
C SER A 336 -2.80 10.92 -21.42
N ASP A 337 -2.84 10.69 -22.74
CA ASP A 337 -3.69 9.68 -23.37
C ASP A 337 -3.31 8.23 -23.00
N MET A 338 -2.06 8.00 -22.59
CA MET A 338 -1.58 6.71 -22.08
C MET A 338 -2.48 6.15 -20.97
N ILE A 339 -3.07 7.00 -20.14
CA ILE A 339 -3.90 6.56 -19.01
C ILE A 339 -5.13 5.77 -19.44
N PHE A 340 -5.63 5.98 -20.67
CA PHE A 340 -6.84 5.31 -21.15
C PHE A 340 -6.64 3.82 -21.34
N HIS A 341 -5.44 3.38 -21.72
CA HIS A 341 -5.10 1.97 -21.80
C HIS A 341 -5.34 1.29 -20.45
N TYR A 342 -4.78 1.86 -19.39
CA TYR A 342 -4.89 1.35 -18.03
C TYR A 342 -6.30 1.43 -17.46
N ILE A 343 -7.02 2.52 -17.71
CA ILE A 343 -8.43 2.65 -17.28
C ILE A 343 -9.28 1.55 -17.92
N LYS A 344 -9.13 1.30 -19.23
CA LYS A 344 -9.87 0.24 -19.93
C LYS A 344 -9.48 -1.14 -19.41
N GLU A 345 -8.18 -1.41 -19.20
CA GLU A 345 -7.66 -2.67 -18.66
C GLU A 345 -8.21 -3.01 -17.26
N LEU A 346 -8.43 -2.00 -16.43
CA LEU A 346 -8.99 -2.18 -15.09
C LEU A 346 -10.52 -2.36 -15.10
N ILE A 347 -11.23 -1.74 -16.05
CA ILE A 347 -12.68 -1.83 -16.14
C ILE A 347 -13.13 -3.13 -16.82
N GLN A 348 -12.56 -3.41 -17.99
CA GLN A 348 -12.84 -4.60 -18.82
C GLN A 348 -12.16 -5.83 -18.22
#